data_AF-A0A915JG87-F1
#
_entry.id   AF-A0A915JG87-F1
#
_cell.length_a   1.000
_cell.length_b   1.000
_cell.length_c   1.000
_cell.angle_alpha   90.00
_cell.angle_beta   90.00
_cell.angle_gamma   90.00
#
_symmetry.space_group_name_H-M   'P 1'
#
loop_
_entity.id
_entity.type
_entity.pdbx_description
1 polymer ?
#
loop_
_entity_poly.entity_id
_entity_poly.type
_entity_poly.pdbx_seq_one_letter_code
_entity_poly.pdbx_strand_id
1 'polypeptide(L)'
;AKERARTTVETPQEIVGNVVTGIHTNVAALLPRKDSLKRTVRNVRQDQNLPALPRDVENLVIPQSHQEIVIDGVAQQFLMYDSGQQLLPSRMLVFATRHSLQLLAQNVE
;
A
#
# COMPACT_ATOMS: atom_id res chain seq x y z
N ALA A 1 -2.86 -9.01 -15.89
CA ALA A 1 -2.28 -7.64 -15.82
C ALA A 1 -3.25 -6.61 -15.23
N LYS A 2 -4.43 -6.38 -15.81
CA LYS A 2 -5.41 -5.39 -15.29
C LYS A 2 -5.86 -5.66 -13.86
N GLU A 3 -6.18 -6.91 -13.52
CA GLU A 3 -6.62 -7.26 -12.16
C GLU A 3 -5.53 -7.02 -11.12
N ARG A 4 -4.31 -7.54 -11.36
CA ARG A 4 -3.13 -7.24 -10.53
C ARG A 4 -2.85 -5.74 -10.42
N ALA A 5 -2.96 -4.98 -11.52
CA ALA A 5 -2.78 -3.53 -11.48
C ALA A 5 -3.77 -2.80 -10.56
N ARG A 6 -4.95 -3.39 -10.30
CA ARG A 6 -5.98 -2.88 -9.40
C ARG A 6 -5.75 -3.29 -7.95
N THR A 7 -5.21 -4.48 -7.71
CA THR A 7 -5.14 -5.09 -6.38
C THR A 7 -3.75 -5.11 -5.75
N THR A 8 -2.69 -4.80 -6.50
CA THR A 8 -1.30 -4.87 -6.03
C THR A 8 -0.54 -3.55 -6.18
N VAL A 9 0.43 -3.34 -5.29
CA VAL A 9 1.32 -2.16 -5.27
C VAL A 9 2.57 -2.33 -6.16
N GLU A 10 2.71 -3.49 -6.81
CA GLU A 10 3.83 -3.84 -7.69
C GLU A 10 4.05 -2.76 -8.78
N THR A 11 5.29 -2.54 -9.18
CA THR A 11 5.61 -1.65 -10.30
C THR A 11 5.05 -2.21 -11.62
N PRO A 12 4.79 -1.35 -12.63
CA PRO A 12 4.36 -1.84 -13.95
C PRO A 12 5.33 -2.84 -14.59
N GLN A 13 6.62 -2.78 -14.25
CA GLN A 13 7.61 -3.76 -14.71
C GLN A 13 7.43 -5.12 -14.04
N GLU A 14 7.21 -5.15 -12.72
CA GLU A 14 6.96 -6.39 -11.98
C GLU A 14 5.66 -7.05 -12.43
N ILE A 15 4.58 -6.27 -12.60
CA ILE A 15 3.29 -6.79 -13.09
C ILE A 15 3.44 -7.40 -14.48
N VAL A 16 4.13 -6.71 -15.40
CA VAL A 16 4.32 -7.22 -16.77
C VAL A 16 5.25 -8.44 -16.76
N GLY A 17 6.33 -8.41 -15.98
CA GLY A 17 7.25 -9.54 -15.84
C GLY A 17 6.54 -10.79 -15.34
N ASN A 18 5.81 -10.68 -14.23
CA ASN A 18 5.09 -11.79 -13.60
C ASN A 18 3.95 -12.34 -14.46
N VAL A 19 3.30 -11.49 -15.27
CA VAL A 19 2.24 -11.94 -16.18
C VAL A 19 2.83 -12.64 -17.40
N VAL A 20 3.98 -12.18 -17.92
CA VAL A 20 4.60 -12.71 -19.14
C VAL A 20 5.36 -14.01 -18.91
N THR A 21 5.96 -14.20 -17.73
CA THR A 21 6.72 -15.41 -17.39
C THR A 21 5.88 -16.69 -17.38
N GLY A 22 4.56 -16.59 -17.20
CA GLY A 22 3.65 -17.75 -17.18
C GLY A 22 2.99 -18.09 -18.52
N ILE A 23 3.34 -17.42 -19.62
CA ILE A 23 2.61 -17.52 -20.89
C ILE A 23 3.34 -18.44 -21.87
N HIS A 24 2.60 -19.33 -22.53
CA HIS A 24 3.12 -20.14 -23.62
C HIS A 24 3.61 -19.27 -24.79
N THR A 25 4.72 -19.64 -25.43
CA THR A 25 5.41 -18.88 -26.50
C THR A 25 4.49 -18.50 -27.66
N ASN A 26 3.57 -19.38 -28.03
CA ASN A 26 2.58 -19.12 -29.10
C ASN A 26 1.63 -17.96 -28.77
N VAL A 27 1.31 -17.77 -27.48
CA VAL A 27 0.45 -16.68 -27.00
C VAL A 27 1.28 -15.42 -26.76
N ALA A 28 2.57 -15.54 -26.45
CA ALA A 28 3.47 -14.40 -26.29
C ALA A 28 3.58 -13.57 -27.58
N ALA A 29 3.52 -14.21 -28.76
CA ALA A 29 3.53 -13.53 -30.06
C ALA A 29 2.28 -12.66 -30.30
N LEU A 30 1.16 -12.96 -29.64
CA LEU A 30 -0.10 -12.22 -29.75
C LEU A 30 -0.19 -11.07 -28.74
N LEU A 31 0.81 -10.91 -27.86
CA LEU A 31 0.78 -9.87 -26.84
C LEU A 31 1.04 -8.48 -27.44
N PRO A 32 0.37 -7.45 -26.90
CA PRO A 32 0.75 -6.07 -27.17
C PRO A 32 2.21 -5.82 -26.77
N ARG A 33 2.83 -4.82 -27.40
CA ARG A 33 4.18 -4.36 -27.05
C ARG A 33 4.28 -4.06 -25.54
N LYS A 34 5.45 -4.31 -24.97
CA LYS A 34 5.76 -4.09 -23.55
C LYS A 34 5.34 -2.72 -23.04
N ASP A 35 5.57 -1.66 -23.82
CA ASP A 35 5.21 -0.30 -23.43
C ASP A 35 3.69 -0.07 -23.43
N SER A 36 2.95 -0.70 -24.34
CA SER A 36 1.49 -0.69 -24.34
C SER A 36 0.94 -1.38 -23.09
N LEU A 37 1.53 -2.51 -22.68
CA LEU A 37 1.14 -3.21 -21.45
C LEU A 37 1.40 -2.36 -20.21
N LYS A 38 2.57 -1.70 -20.11
CA LYS A 38 2.88 -0.76 -19.02
C LYS A 38 1.91 0.42 -19.01
N ARG A 39 1.54 0.96 -20.19
CA ARG A 39 0.55 2.04 -20.31
C ARG A 39 -0.82 1.59 -19.83
N THR A 40 -1.25 0.38 -20.16
CA THR A 40 -2.50 -0.19 -19.63
C THR A 40 -2.48 -0.26 -18.10
N VAL A 41 -1.37 -0.69 -17.49
CA VAL A 41 -1.22 -0.72 -16.03
C VAL A 41 -1.33 0.68 -15.43
N ARG A 42 -0.64 1.67 -16.02
CA ARG A 42 -0.72 3.08 -15.56
C ARG A 42 -2.13 3.65 -15.69
N ASN A 43 -2.79 3.44 -16.81
CA ASN A 43 -4.14 3.94 -17.06
C ASN A 43 -5.14 3.36 -16.05
N VAL A 44 -5.08 2.05 -15.78
CA VAL A 44 -5.94 1.39 -14.77
C VAL A 44 -5.73 1.95 -13.36
N ARG A 45 -4.53 2.47 -13.06
CA ARG A 45 -4.25 3.13 -11.77
C ARG A 45 -4.69 4.59 -11.75
N GLN A 46 -4.59 5.30 -12.88
CA GLN A 46 -5.06 6.69 -12.98
C GLN A 46 -6.59 6.79 -12.95
N ASP A 47 -7.31 5.80 -13.47
CA ASP A 47 -8.78 5.77 -13.52
C ASP A 47 -9.44 5.59 -12.13
N GLN A 48 -8.65 5.33 -11.08
CA GLN A 48 -9.15 4.89 -9.78
C GLN A 48 -9.39 6.00 -8.76
N ASN A 49 -9.62 7.26 -9.14
CA ASN A 49 -9.87 8.37 -8.19
C ASN A 49 -8.94 8.32 -6.96
N LEU A 50 -7.70 7.87 -7.15
CA LEU A 50 -6.79 7.61 -6.04
C LEU A 50 -6.42 8.97 -5.45
N PRO A 51 -6.43 9.13 -4.13
CA PRO A 51 -5.96 10.36 -3.51
C PRO A 51 -4.55 10.65 -4.01
N ALA A 52 -4.26 11.94 -4.24
CA ALA A 52 -2.93 12.37 -4.63
C ALA A 52 -1.92 11.84 -3.62
N LEU A 53 -0.79 11.32 -4.12
CA LEU A 53 0.27 10.83 -3.24
C LEU A 53 0.69 11.99 -2.31
N PRO A 54 0.63 11.82 -0.98
CA PRO A 54 0.98 12.89 -0.06
C PRO A 54 2.46 13.26 -0.26
N ARG A 55 2.74 14.56 -0.31
CA ARG A 55 4.10 15.11 -0.52
C ARG A 55 4.87 15.27 0.78
N ASP A 56 4.15 15.28 1.89
CA ASP A 56 4.65 15.47 3.25
C ASP A 56 3.74 14.69 4.22
N VAL A 57 4.22 14.51 5.45
CA VAL A 57 3.49 13.79 6.51
C VAL A 57 2.29 14.61 6.99
N GLU A 58 2.30 15.93 6.84
CA GLU A 58 1.21 16.81 7.27
C GLU A 58 -0.08 16.55 6.48
N ASN A 59 0.04 16.39 5.17
CA ASN A 59 -1.07 16.14 4.25
C ASN A 59 -1.42 14.65 4.10
N LEU A 60 -0.82 13.76 4.90
CA LEU A 60 -1.10 12.33 4.87
C LEU A 60 -2.49 12.03 5.48
N VAL A 61 -3.41 11.54 4.66
CA VAL A 61 -4.70 11.00 5.13
C VAL A 61 -4.58 9.50 5.28
N ILE A 62 -4.74 8.98 6.50
CA ILE A 62 -4.68 7.54 6.79
C ILE A 62 -6.11 7.00 6.90
N PRO A 63 -6.59 6.19 5.94
CA PRO A 63 -7.93 5.60 5.99
C PRO A 63 -8.09 4.70 7.22
N GLN A 64 -9.31 4.60 7.77
CA GLN A 64 -9.60 3.75 8.95
C GLN A 64 -9.14 2.30 8.76
N SER A 65 -9.29 1.75 7.55
CA SER A 65 -8.84 0.40 7.20
C SER A 65 -7.32 0.18 7.33
N HIS A 66 -6.53 1.26 7.41
CA HIS A 66 -5.08 1.23 7.61
C HIS A 66 -4.67 1.63 9.04
N GLN A 67 -5.65 1.97 9.89
CA GLN A 67 -5.41 2.27 11.31
C GLN A 67 -5.52 1.02 12.19
N GLU A 68 -6.06 -0.06 11.64
CA GLU A 68 -6.24 -1.36 12.28
C GLU A 68 -5.45 -2.43 11.52
N ILE A 69 -5.01 -3.47 12.24
CA ILE A 69 -4.40 -4.67 11.68
C ILE A 69 -5.13 -5.90 12.19
N VAL A 70 -5.12 -6.99 11.42
CA VAL A 70 -5.70 -8.27 11.84
C VAL A 70 -4.59 -9.17 12.37
N ILE A 71 -4.70 -9.59 13.63
CA ILE A 71 -3.83 -10.58 14.26
C ILE A 71 -4.73 -11.72 14.73
N ASP A 72 -4.44 -12.95 14.29
CA ASP A 72 -5.22 -14.16 14.62
C ASP A 72 -6.72 -14.02 14.34
N GLY A 73 -7.07 -13.32 13.26
CA GLY A 73 -8.47 -13.08 12.86
C GLY A 73 -9.19 -11.99 13.64
N VAL A 74 -8.53 -11.32 14.58
CA VAL A 74 -9.11 -10.23 15.39
C VAL A 74 -8.52 -8.89 14.94
N ALA A 75 -9.39 -7.92 14.68
CA ALA A 75 -8.97 -6.55 14.40
C ALA A 75 -8.40 -5.90 15.67
N GLN A 76 -7.19 -5.37 15.57
CA GLN A 76 -6.50 -4.67 16.63
C GLN A 76 -6.11 -3.28 16.13
N GLN A 77 -6.36 -2.27 16.96
CA GLN A 77 -5.88 -0.91 16.70
C GLN A 77 -4.36 -0.92 16.58
N PHE A 78 -3.84 -0.31 15.52
CA PHE A 78 -2.41 -0.26 15.22
C PHE A 78 -1.87 1.16 15.21
N LEU A 79 -2.60 2.12 14.62
CA LEU A 79 -2.30 3.54 14.79
C LEU A 79 -2.74 3.95 16.21
N MET A 80 -1.80 4.02 17.15
CA MET A 80 -2.07 4.34 18.56
C MET A 80 -2.15 5.84 18.82
N TYR A 81 -1.43 6.64 18.03
CA TYR A 81 -1.40 8.09 18.20
C TYR A 81 -1.14 8.80 16.87
N ASP A 82 -1.84 9.92 16.65
CA ASP A 82 -1.64 10.84 15.54
C ASP A 82 -1.74 12.27 16.07
N SER A 83 -0.60 12.97 16.07
CA SER A 83 -0.52 14.35 16.56
C SER A 83 -0.90 15.41 15.53
N GLY A 84 -1.40 15.01 14.35
CA GLY A 84 -1.65 15.92 13.23
C GLY A 84 -2.62 17.07 13.54
N GLN A 85 -3.46 16.93 14.56
CA GLN A 85 -4.38 17.97 15.03
C GLN A 85 -3.74 18.93 16.06
N GLN A 86 -2.56 18.61 16.60
CA GLN A 86 -2.01 19.21 17.82
C GLN A 86 -0.59 19.78 17.64
N LEU A 87 0.23 19.15 16.80
CA LEU A 87 1.66 19.46 16.68
C LEU A 87 2.06 19.59 15.21
N LEU A 88 1.56 20.61 14.50
CA LEU A 88 2.08 20.95 13.17
C LEU A 88 3.19 22.01 13.30
N PRO A 89 4.30 21.90 12.54
CA PRO A 89 4.60 20.93 11.47
C PRO A 89 5.10 19.55 11.95
N SER A 90 5.35 19.37 13.25
CA SER A 90 5.95 18.17 13.85
C SER A 90 4.98 16.99 14.04
N ARG A 91 4.16 16.67 13.03
CA ARG A 91 3.18 15.58 13.12
C ARG A 91 3.89 14.26 13.38
N MET A 92 3.54 13.64 14.50
CA MET A 92 4.03 12.35 14.96
C MET A 92 2.93 11.31 14.82
N LEU A 93 3.29 10.18 14.23
CA LEU A 93 2.45 9.00 14.11
C LEU A 93 3.11 7.88 14.93
N VAL A 94 2.36 7.28 15.83
CA VAL A 94 2.81 6.12 16.61
C VAL A 94 2.03 4.91 16.20
N PHE A 95 2.73 3.95 15.58
CA PHE A 95 2.20 2.65 15.24
C PHE A 95 2.73 1.61 16.22
N ALA A 96 1.84 0.93 16.91
CA ALA A 96 2.18 -0.12 17.85
C ALA A 96 0.97 -1.02 18.09
N THR A 97 1.23 -2.20 18.65
CA THR A 97 0.18 -3.04 19.22
C THR A 97 0.15 -2.85 20.73
N ARG A 98 -1.00 -3.05 21.37
CA ARG A 98 -1.08 -3.05 22.84
C ARG A 98 -0.08 -4.01 23.46
N HIS A 99 0.10 -5.17 22.85
CA HIS A 99 1.07 -6.16 23.29
C HIS A 99 2.51 -5.62 23.28
N SER A 100 2.93 -4.97 22.18
CA SER A 100 4.27 -4.39 22.10
C SER A 100 4.50 -3.27 23.13
N LEU A 101 3.48 -2.45 23.41
CA LEU A 101 3.56 -1.41 24.43
C LEU A 101 3.64 -1.98 25.85
N GLN A 102 2.92 -3.08 26.11
CA GLN A 102 3.00 -3.78 27.39
C GLN A 102 4.38 -4.39 27.61
N LEU A 103 4.95 -5.04 26.59
CA LEU A 103 6.32 -5.56 26.65
C LEU A 103 7.33 -4.44 26.89
N LEU A 104 7.18 -3.30 26.20
CA LEU A 104 8.05 -2.14 26.42
C LEU A 104 7.95 -1.64 27.86
N ALA A 105 6.73 -1.48 28.39
CA ALA A 105 6.50 -1.00 29.75
C ALA A 105 7.08 -1.93 30.83
N GLN A 106 7.10 -3.24 30.59
CA GLN A 106 7.67 -4.23 31.51
C GLN A 106 9.20 -4.19 31.58
N ASN A 107 9.88 -3.64 30.58
CA ASN A 107 11.34 -3.54 30.52
C ASN A 107 11.89 -2.19 31.02
N VAL A 108 11.05 -1.37 31.66
CA VAL A 108 11.45 -0.07 32.23
C VAL A 108 11.67 -0.16 33.76
N GLU A 109 11.72 -1.36 34.34
CA GLU A 109 12.27 -1.61 35.69
C GLU A 109 13.77 -1.90 35.64
#